data_AF-A0A117LJ48-F1
#
_entry.id   AF-A0A117LJ48-F1
#
_cell.length_a   1.000
_cell.length_b   1.000
_cell.length_c   1.000
_cell.angle_alpha   90.00
_cell.angle_beta   90.00
_cell.angle_gamma   90.00
#
_symmetry.space_group_name_H-M   'P 1'
#
loop_
_entity.id
_entity.type
_entity.pdbx_description
1 polymer ?
#
loop_
_entity_poly.entity_id
_entity_poly.type
_entity_poly.pdbx_seq_one_letter_code
_entity_poly.pdbx_strand_id
1 'polypeptide(L)'
;MAKGTDIAVKVNEVQELMKRAKGSFITNLGSEERFQKFLVAAKLEMMDNPALLEASYSSIIRAFLKSAQYDIMPGLGMAHLIPYKKKKKDPRTGQWQVFETVINFQLDYSGLRAYLYRIYPDLVIHTREVCENDEFFVDYGEGKVNHKVDYKKSRGEIIGYYGYTKFRNELIFRYM
;
A
#
# COMPACT_ATOMS: atom_id res chain seq x y z
N MET A 1 -1.58 25.65 22.94
CA MET A 1 -2.34 24.47 23.41
C MET A 1 -3.70 24.26 22.73
N ALA A 2 -4.19 25.15 21.85
CA ALA A 2 -5.52 25.01 21.22
C ALA A 2 -5.60 24.05 20.00
N LYS A 3 -4.48 23.69 19.34
CA LYS A 3 -4.50 22.83 18.13
C LYS A 3 -4.82 21.35 18.42
N GLY A 4 -4.44 20.83 19.61
CA GLY A 4 -4.65 19.42 19.95
C GLY A 4 -6.13 19.06 20.15
N THR A 5 -6.91 19.97 20.73
CA THR A 5 -8.35 19.77 20.96
C THR A 5 -9.14 19.76 19.64
N ASP A 6 -8.79 20.63 18.67
CA ASP A 6 -9.43 20.67 17.34
C ASP A 6 -9.19 19.39 16.53
N ILE A 7 -7.97 18.85 16.59
CA ILE A 7 -7.61 17.59 15.92
C ILE A 7 -8.43 16.42 16.48
N ALA A 8 -8.50 16.30 17.81
CA ALA A 8 -9.25 15.22 18.46
C ALA A 8 -10.75 15.25 18.12
N VAL A 9 -11.34 16.44 18.03
CA VAL A 9 -12.75 16.61 17.62
C VAL A 9 -12.96 16.13 16.19
N LYS A 10 -12.14 16.57 15.23
CA LYS A 10 -12.26 16.16 13.82
C LYS A 10 -12.05 14.66 13.62
N VAL A 11 -11.10 14.07 14.34
CA VAL A 11 -10.87 12.62 14.33
C VAL A 11 -12.12 11.87 14.79
N ASN A 12 -12.74 12.31 15.88
CA ASN A 12 -13.98 11.69 16.38
C ASN A 12 -15.13 11.84 15.36
N GLU A 13 -15.27 13.00 14.72
CA GLU A 13 -16.28 13.20 13.67
C GLU A 13 -16.09 12.24 12.49
N VAL A 14 -14.85 12.06 12.02
CA VAL A 14 -14.53 11.08 10.96
C VAL A 14 -14.87 9.65 11.42
N GLN A 15 -14.53 9.29 12.65
CA GLN A 15 -14.86 7.96 13.19
C GLN A 15 -16.38 7.72 13.24
N GLU A 16 -17.17 8.71 13.66
CA GLU A 16 -18.62 8.60 13.66
C GLU A 16 -19.19 8.44 12.25
N LEU A 17 -18.64 9.13 11.25
CA LEU A 17 -19.01 8.93 9.85
C LEU A 17 -18.64 7.53 9.34
N MET A 18 -17.48 7.00 9.74
CA MET A 18 -17.10 5.62 9.41
C MET A 18 -18.05 4.60 10.06
N LYS A 19 -18.47 4.82 11.31
CA LYS A 19 -19.48 3.99 11.98
C LYS A 19 -20.84 4.04 11.28
N ARG A 20 -21.24 5.19 10.73
CA ARG A 20 -22.47 5.29 9.89
C ARG A 20 -22.32 4.49 8.60
N ALA A 21 -21.12 4.48 8.01
CA ALA A 21 -20.80 3.71 6.80
C ALA A 21 -20.37 2.25 7.09
N LYS A 22 -20.56 1.76 8.32
CA LYS A 22 -20.11 0.45 8.82
C LYS A 22 -20.44 -0.72 7.90
N GLY A 23 -21.63 -0.75 7.31
CA GLY A 23 -22.04 -1.80 6.38
C GLY A 23 -21.04 -1.98 5.22
N SER A 24 -20.62 -0.88 4.59
CA SER A 24 -19.64 -0.91 3.50
C SER A 24 -18.26 -1.38 3.96
N PHE A 25 -17.85 -1.07 5.17
CA PHE A 25 -16.58 -1.55 5.71
C PHE A 25 -16.62 -3.04 6.02
N ILE A 26 -17.71 -3.53 6.63
CA ILE A 26 -17.85 -4.96 6.96
C ILE A 26 -17.91 -5.81 5.69
N THR A 27 -18.58 -5.35 4.63
CA THR A 27 -18.59 -6.06 3.35
C THR A 27 -17.17 -6.30 2.81
N ASN A 28 -16.24 -5.39 3.06
CA ASN A 28 -14.85 -5.53 2.59
C ASN A 28 -13.95 -6.26 3.61
N LEU A 29 -14.11 -5.99 4.90
CA LEU A 29 -13.26 -6.57 5.97
C LEU A 29 -13.71 -7.97 6.40
N GLY A 30 -14.98 -8.32 6.18
CA GLY A 30 -15.57 -9.62 6.48
C GLY A 30 -16.08 -9.82 7.91
N SER A 31 -15.76 -8.93 8.87
CA SER A 31 -16.30 -9.05 10.23
C SER A 31 -16.37 -7.73 10.99
N GLU A 32 -17.25 -7.70 12.00
CA GLU A 32 -17.36 -6.58 12.96
C GLU A 32 -16.07 -6.35 13.72
N GLU A 33 -15.45 -7.43 14.21
CA GLU A 33 -14.23 -7.36 15.01
C GLU A 33 -13.10 -6.69 14.24
N ARG A 34 -12.95 -7.04 12.95
CA ARG A 34 -11.97 -6.41 12.06
C ARG A 34 -12.30 -4.95 11.80
N PHE A 35 -13.58 -4.59 11.70
CA PHE A 35 -13.99 -3.19 11.60
C PHE A 35 -13.62 -2.37 12.84
N GLN A 36 -13.78 -2.91 14.05
CA GLN A 36 -13.38 -2.22 15.29
C GLN A 36 -11.85 -2.00 15.33
N LYS A 37 -11.06 -3.02 14.98
CA LYS A 37 -9.60 -2.90 14.84
C LYS A 37 -9.22 -1.86 13.79
N PHE A 38 -9.93 -1.83 12.67
CA PHE A 38 -9.75 -0.85 11.60
C PHE A 38 -10.02 0.59 12.07
N LEU A 39 -11.07 0.82 12.87
CA LEU A 39 -11.37 2.14 13.42
C LEU A 39 -10.25 2.67 14.32
N VAL A 40 -9.63 1.78 15.10
CA VAL A 40 -8.48 2.13 15.95
C VAL A 40 -7.26 2.48 15.09
N ALA A 41 -6.97 1.68 14.07
CA ALA A 41 -5.87 1.96 13.14
C ALA A 41 -6.08 3.28 12.38
N ALA A 42 -7.29 3.53 11.88
CA ALA A 42 -7.63 4.78 11.19
C ALA A 42 -7.49 6.00 12.12
N LYS A 43 -7.85 5.85 13.40
CA LYS A 43 -7.65 6.90 14.42
C LYS A 43 -6.18 7.24 14.60
N LEU A 44 -5.34 6.21 14.78
CA LEU A 44 -3.89 6.38 14.95
C LEU A 44 -3.29 7.07 13.73
N GLU A 45 -3.63 6.62 12.52
CA GLU A 45 -3.14 7.20 11.28
C GLU A 45 -3.51 8.69 11.13
N MET A 46 -4.73 9.09 11.49
CA MET A 46 -5.12 10.51 11.48
C MET A 46 -4.44 11.34 12.57
N MET A 47 -4.08 10.72 13.69
CA MET A 47 -3.33 11.40 14.76
C MET A 47 -1.85 11.58 14.39
N ASP A 48 -1.25 10.57 13.76
CA ASP A 48 0.15 10.58 13.30
C ASP A 48 0.33 11.50 12.07
N ASN A 49 -0.70 11.60 11.22
CA ASN A 49 -0.73 12.49 10.07
C ASN A 49 -1.95 13.45 10.09
N PRO A 50 -1.89 14.54 10.88
CA PRO A 50 -2.99 15.51 10.98
C PRO A 50 -3.31 16.24 9.67
N ALA A 51 -2.39 16.24 8.68
CA ALA A 51 -2.63 16.86 7.38
C ALA A 51 -3.77 16.17 6.60
N LEU A 52 -4.10 14.91 6.94
CA LEU A 52 -5.27 14.20 6.42
C LEU A 52 -6.58 14.93 6.78
N LEU A 53 -6.63 15.60 7.91
CA LEU A 53 -7.82 16.32 8.40
C LEU A 53 -8.05 17.66 7.70
N GLU A 54 -7.13 18.09 6.83
CA GLU A 54 -7.36 19.23 5.91
C GLU A 54 -8.22 18.84 4.71
N ALA A 55 -8.40 17.54 4.45
CA ALA A 55 -9.21 17.03 3.36
C ALA A 55 -10.70 16.98 3.72
N SER A 56 -11.55 16.92 2.70
CA SER A 56 -12.99 16.73 2.92
C SER A 56 -13.28 15.38 3.58
N TYR A 57 -14.25 15.33 4.51
CA TYR A 57 -14.65 14.09 5.19
C TYR A 57 -15.02 12.97 4.22
N SER A 58 -15.68 13.31 3.11
CA SER A 58 -16.03 12.34 2.06
C SER A 58 -14.78 11.72 1.42
N SER A 59 -13.72 12.50 1.20
CA SER A 59 -12.47 11.99 0.64
C SER A 59 -11.71 11.11 1.64
N ILE A 60 -11.71 11.46 2.92
CA ILE A 60 -11.10 10.65 4.00
C ILE A 60 -11.77 9.27 4.06
N ILE A 61 -13.10 9.24 4.15
CA ILE A 61 -13.87 7.99 4.23
C ILE A 61 -13.65 7.14 2.97
N ARG A 62 -13.66 7.75 1.78
CA ARG A 62 -13.38 7.02 0.53
C ARG A 62 -11.99 6.40 0.51
N ALA A 63 -10.99 7.08 1.04
CA ALA A 63 -9.62 6.56 1.10
C ALA A 63 -9.50 5.39 2.07
N PHE A 64 -10.11 5.48 3.26
CA PHE A 64 -10.19 4.35 4.19
C PHE A 64 -11.00 3.17 3.64
N LEU A 65 -12.09 3.44 2.92
CA LEU A 65 -12.86 2.38 2.28
C LEU A 65 -12.05 1.66 1.20
N LYS A 66 -11.23 2.39 0.42
CA LYS A 66 -10.26 1.76 -0.50
C LYS A 66 -9.26 0.88 0.23
N SER A 67 -8.71 1.33 1.36
CA SER A 67 -7.82 0.50 2.19
C SER A 67 -8.51 -0.80 2.62
N ALA A 68 -9.76 -0.71 3.05
CA ALA A 68 -10.56 -1.87 3.43
C ALA A 68 -10.83 -2.82 2.24
N GLN A 69 -11.04 -2.31 1.01
CA GLN A 69 -11.23 -3.13 -0.20
C GLN A 69 -10.00 -3.98 -0.54
N TYR A 70 -8.79 -3.47 -0.30
CA TYR A 70 -7.56 -4.26 -0.42
C TYR A 70 -7.28 -5.13 0.80
N ASP A 71 -8.17 -5.10 1.79
CA ASP A 71 -8.05 -5.76 3.08
C ASP A 71 -6.70 -5.43 3.76
N ILE A 72 -6.36 -4.14 3.72
CA ILE A 72 -5.15 -3.55 4.32
C ILE A 72 -5.59 -2.57 5.41
N MET A 73 -5.00 -2.73 6.59
CA MET A 73 -5.18 -1.79 7.68
C MET A 73 -4.46 -0.48 7.33
N PRO A 74 -5.08 0.69 7.55
CA PRO A 74 -4.43 1.97 7.34
C PRO A 74 -3.23 2.12 8.27
N GLY A 75 -2.17 2.73 7.76
CA GLY A 75 -0.88 2.85 8.44
C GLY A 75 0.04 1.65 8.20
N LEU A 76 1.05 1.51 9.07
CA LEU A 76 2.03 0.40 9.06
C LEU A 76 2.87 0.28 7.77
N GLY A 77 2.92 1.33 6.94
CA GLY A 77 3.69 1.33 5.69
C GLY A 77 3.15 0.40 4.60
N MET A 78 1.96 -0.19 4.76
CA MET A 78 1.35 -1.04 3.73
C MET A 78 0.57 -0.22 2.69
N ALA A 79 0.11 0.96 3.06
CA ALA A 79 -0.53 1.91 2.17
C ALA A 79 -0.28 3.33 2.66
N HIS A 80 -0.32 4.28 1.73
CA HIS A 80 -0.14 5.69 2.00
C HIS A 80 -1.42 6.46 1.68
N LEU A 81 -1.82 7.31 2.61
CA LEU A 81 -2.89 8.27 2.43
C LEU A 81 -2.24 9.64 2.21
N ILE A 82 -2.32 10.14 0.99
CA ILE A 82 -1.61 11.37 0.60
C ILE A 82 -2.61 12.50 0.37
N PRO A 83 -2.60 13.57 1.19
CA PRO A 83 -3.37 14.77 0.92
C PRO A 83 -2.86 15.47 -0.34
N TYR A 84 -3.75 15.67 -1.31
CA TYR A 84 -3.49 16.37 -2.56
C TYR A 84 -4.33 17.65 -2.64
N LYS A 85 -3.65 18.80 -2.66
CA LYS A 85 -4.28 20.12 -2.75
C LYS A 85 -4.58 20.45 -4.21
N LYS A 86 -5.84 20.33 -4.62
CA LYS A 86 -6.29 20.75 -5.94
C LYS A 86 -6.34 22.28 -6.01
N LYS A 87 -5.64 22.83 -7.00
CA LYS A 87 -5.54 24.28 -7.23
C LYS A 87 -6.34 24.66 -8.47
N LYS A 88 -7.02 25.79 -8.41
CA LYS A 88 -7.71 26.41 -9.55
C LYS A 88 -7.21 27.84 -9.68
N LYS A 89 -7.03 28.29 -10.92
CA LYS A 89 -6.67 29.68 -11.21
C LYS A 89 -7.92 30.54 -11.08
N ASP A 90 -7.86 31.57 -10.26
CA ASP A 90 -8.93 32.56 -10.13
C ASP A 90 -8.97 33.43 -11.42
N PRO A 91 -10.10 33.47 -12.14
CA PRO A 91 -10.24 34.27 -13.36
C PRO A 91 -10.07 35.77 -13.15
N ARG A 92 -10.30 36.30 -11.94
CA ARG A 92 -10.28 37.73 -11.65
C ARG A 92 -8.90 38.22 -11.21
N THR A 93 -8.23 37.44 -10.37
CA THR A 93 -6.93 37.81 -9.79
C THR A 93 -5.74 37.15 -10.48
N GLY A 94 -5.98 36.12 -11.31
CA GLY A 94 -4.93 35.36 -11.99
C GLY A 94 -4.12 34.45 -11.07
N GLN A 95 -4.42 34.41 -9.77
CA GLN A 95 -3.67 33.66 -8.76
C GLN A 95 -4.18 32.22 -8.63
N TRP A 96 -3.28 31.30 -8.27
CA TRP A 96 -3.64 29.92 -7.95
C TRP A 96 -4.13 29.82 -6.51
N GLN A 97 -5.36 29.35 -6.34
CA GLN A 97 -5.94 29.13 -5.02
C GLN A 97 -6.29 27.64 -4.85
N VAL A 98 -6.06 27.11 -3.65
CA VAL A 98 -6.49 25.75 -3.30
C VAL A 98 -8.01 25.80 -3.11
N PHE A 99 -8.75 25.03 -3.91
CA PHE A 99 -10.21 24.96 -3.79
C PHE A 99 -10.68 23.69 -3.07
N GLU A 100 -9.85 22.64 -3.07
CA GLU A 100 -10.19 21.35 -2.45
C GLU A 100 -8.90 20.60 -2.09
N THR A 101 -8.90 19.97 -0.91
CA THR A 101 -7.90 18.94 -0.57
C THR A 101 -8.58 17.58 -0.60
N VAL A 102 -8.05 16.67 -1.41
CA VAL A 102 -8.52 15.27 -1.51
C VAL A 102 -7.43 14.32 -1.07
N ILE A 103 -7.79 13.12 -0.61
CA ILE A 103 -6.83 12.08 -0.25
C ILE A 103 -6.72 11.08 -1.39
N ASN A 104 -5.48 10.87 -1.82
CA ASN A 104 -5.11 9.80 -2.73
C ASN A 104 -4.62 8.61 -1.91
N PHE A 105 -5.34 7.49 -2.01
CA PHE A 105 -4.89 6.21 -1.52
C PHE A 105 -3.87 5.63 -2.50
N GLN A 106 -2.67 5.30 -2.00
CA GLN A 106 -1.63 4.62 -2.76
C GLN A 106 -1.24 3.35 -2.03
N LEU A 107 -1.20 2.24 -2.76
CA LEU A 107 -0.80 0.95 -2.23
C LEU A 107 0.74 0.87 -2.26
N ASP A 108 1.37 0.58 -1.12
CA ASP A 108 2.82 0.39 -1.07
C ASP A 108 3.21 -0.99 -1.61
N TYR A 109 4.48 -1.20 -1.97
CA TYR A 109 5.01 -2.52 -2.36
C TYR A 109 4.72 -3.58 -1.29
N SER A 110 4.90 -3.26 -0.01
CA SER A 110 4.67 -4.19 1.09
C SER A 110 3.19 -4.63 1.16
N GLY A 111 2.28 -3.68 0.98
CA GLY A 111 0.84 -3.93 0.91
C GLY A 111 0.44 -4.68 -0.35
N LEU A 112 0.97 -4.31 -1.50
CA LEU A 112 0.73 -4.99 -2.78
C LEU A 112 1.16 -6.45 -2.71
N ARG A 113 2.35 -6.72 -2.16
CA ARG A 113 2.85 -8.06 -1.96
C ARG A 113 1.91 -8.87 -1.05
N ALA A 114 1.54 -8.33 0.10
CA ALA A 114 0.61 -8.99 1.03
C ALA A 114 -0.79 -9.22 0.45
N TYR A 115 -1.24 -8.34 -0.44
CA TYR A 115 -2.49 -8.48 -1.18
C TYR A 115 -2.38 -9.62 -2.22
N LEU A 116 -1.32 -9.61 -3.04
CA LEU A 116 -1.11 -10.61 -4.08
C LEU A 116 -0.96 -12.03 -3.52
N TYR A 117 -0.20 -12.24 -2.45
CA TYR A 117 -0.06 -13.56 -1.81
C TYR A 117 -1.37 -14.10 -1.24
N ARG A 118 -2.33 -13.22 -0.91
CA ARG A 118 -3.64 -13.62 -0.38
C ARG A 118 -4.60 -14.05 -1.48
N ILE A 119 -4.56 -13.36 -2.62
CA ILE A 119 -5.40 -13.69 -3.78
C ILE A 119 -4.84 -14.87 -4.54
N TYR A 120 -3.52 -15.00 -4.57
CA TYR A 120 -2.80 -16.00 -5.33
C TYR A 120 -1.86 -16.79 -4.41
N PRO A 121 -2.37 -17.84 -3.72
CA PRO A 121 -1.56 -18.69 -2.85
C PRO A 121 -0.38 -19.33 -3.57
N ASP A 122 -0.54 -19.63 -4.86
CA ASP A 122 0.51 -20.25 -5.70
C ASP A 122 1.47 -19.22 -6.32
N LEU A 123 1.28 -17.93 -6.05
CA LEU A 123 2.18 -16.89 -6.55
C LEU A 123 3.52 -17.00 -5.84
N VAL A 124 4.56 -17.27 -6.60
CA VAL A 124 5.93 -17.30 -6.10
C VAL A 124 6.68 -16.16 -6.76
N ILE A 125 7.10 -15.15 -6.00
CA ILE A 125 7.99 -14.08 -6.46
C ILE A 125 9.33 -14.25 -5.74
N HIS A 126 10.40 -14.47 -6.49
CA HIS A 126 11.76 -14.49 -5.96
C HIS A 126 12.62 -13.50 -6.70
N THR A 127 13.44 -12.76 -5.95
CA THR A 127 14.48 -11.89 -6.47
C THR A 127 15.78 -12.22 -5.77
N ARG A 128 16.86 -12.39 -6.53
CA ARG A 128 18.16 -12.86 -6.04
C ARG A 128 19.27 -12.23 -6.87
N GLU A 129 20.36 -11.90 -6.21
CA GLU A 129 21.63 -11.55 -6.83
C GLU A 129 22.35 -12.80 -7.34
N VAL A 130 23.01 -12.68 -8.49
CA VAL A 130 23.91 -13.67 -9.07
C VAL A 130 25.33 -13.17 -8.89
N CYS A 131 26.19 -14.01 -8.33
CA CYS A 131 27.61 -13.73 -8.16
C CYS A 131 28.46 -14.56 -9.13
N GLU A 132 29.71 -14.15 -9.36
CA GLU A 132 30.64 -14.79 -10.33
C GLU A 132 30.77 -16.31 -10.14
N ASN A 133 30.77 -16.79 -8.89
CA ASN A 133 30.96 -18.20 -8.57
C ASN A 133 29.64 -18.98 -8.39
N ASP A 134 28.49 -18.35 -8.65
CA ASP A 134 27.20 -19.02 -8.57
C ASP A 134 26.92 -19.81 -9.87
N GLU A 135 26.34 -21.01 -9.75
CA GLU A 135 25.85 -21.76 -10.91
C GLU A 135 24.45 -21.22 -11.27
N PHE A 136 24.40 -20.36 -12.29
CA PHE A 136 23.16 -19.75 -12.76
C PHE A 136 22.89 -20.08 -14.23
N PHE A 137 21.75 -20.73 -14.49
CA PHE A 137 21.27 -21.03 -15.84
C PHE A 137 19.76 -20.83 -15.94
N VAL A 138 19.33 -20.23 -17.05
CA VAL A 138 17.91 -19.98 -17.34
C VAL A 138 17.55 -20.73 -18.60
N ASP A 139 16.62 -21.67 -18.46
CA ASP A 139 16.00 -22.32 -19.61
C ASP A 139 14.79 -21.50 -20.04
N TYR A 140 14.95 -20.76 -21.14
CA TYR A 140 13.87 -19.97 -21.74
C TYR A 140 12.81 -20.83 -22.43
N GLY A 141 13.13 -22.08 -22.81
CA GLY A 141 12.20 -22.99 -23.46
C GLY A 141 11.26 -23.68 -22.47
N GLU A 142 11.80 -24.19 -21.36
CA GLU A 142 11.01 -24.81 -20.29
C GLU A 142 10.51 -23.81 -19.24
N GLY A 143 11.00 -22.57 -19.27
CA GLY A 143 10.68 -21.57 -18.26
C GLY A 143 11.17 -22.00 -16.88
N LYS A 144 12.42 -22.47 -16.77
CA LYS A 144 13.04 -22.88 -15.49
C LYS A 144 14.27 -22.04 -15.20
N VAL A 145 14.33 -21.50 -13.98
CA VAL A 145 15.51 -20.81 -13.46
C VAL A 145 16.23 -21.74 -12.50
N ASN A 146 17.45 -22.12 -12.84
CA ASN A 146 18.31 -22.94 -11.99
C ASN A 146 19.41 -22.04 -11.41
N HIS A 147 19.29 -21.74 -10.12
CA HIS A 147 20.30 -20.99 -9.38
C HIS A 147 20.78 -21.83 -8.20
N LYS A 148 22.02 -22.31 -8.27
CA LYS A 148 22.67 -23.02 -7.17
C LYS A 148 23.79 -22.17 -6.59
N VAL A 149 23.75 -22.02 -5.28
CA VAL A 149 24.73 -21.27 -4.49
C VAL A 149 25.47 -22.25 -3.60
N ASP A 150 26.79 -22.28 -3.67
CA ASP A 150 27.63 -23.01 -2.72
C ASP A 150 27.97 -22.09 -1.54
N TYR A 151 27.19 -22.19 -0.45
CA TYR A 151 27.40 -21.39 0.76
C TYR A 151 28.72 -21.68 1.50
N LYS A 152 29.48 -22.72 1.10
CA LYS A 152 30.79 -23.02 1.69
C LYS A 152 31.94 -22.25 1.03
N LYS A 153 31.69 -21.60 -0.12
CA LYS A 153 32.70 -20.84 -0.87
C LYS A 153 32.36 -19.36 -0.90
N SER A 154 33.35 -18.53 -1.16
CA SER A 154 33.12 -17.12 -1.45
C SER A 154 32.38 -17.00 -2.78
N ARG A 155 31.23 -16.33 -2.77
CA ARG A 155 30.39 -16.15 -3.97
C ARG A 155 31.03 -15.24 -5.03
N GLY A 156 31.98 -14.40 -4.62
CA GLY A 156 32.64 -13.42 -5.51
C GLY A 156 31.84 -12.13 -5.65
N GLU A 157 32.17 -11.32 -6.66
CA GLU A 157 31.45 -10.08 -6.95
C GLU A 157 30.05 -10.35 -7.54
N ILE A 158 29.14 -9.39 -7.34
CA ILE A 158 27.79 -9.45 -7.91
C ILE A 158 27.88 -9.11 -9.40
N ILE A 159 27.41 -10.02 -10.26
CA ILE A 159 27.41 -9.85 -11.72
C ILE A 159 26.04 -9.48 -12.27
N GLY A 160 24.97 -9.62 -11.49
CA GLY A 160 23.63 -9.19 -11.88
C GLY A 160 22.54 -9.60 -10.89
N TYR A 161 21.30 -9.24 -11.22
CA TYR A 161 20.13 -9.59 -10.42
C TYR A 161 19.09 -10.25 -11.30
N TYR A 162 18.35 -11.20 -10.75
CA TYR A 162 17.19 -11.76 -11.42
C TYR A 162 15.96 -11.78 -10.52
N GLY A 163 14.81 -11.66 -11.17
CA GLY A 163 13.51 -11.91 -10.59
C GLY A 163 12.78 -12.96 -11.40
N TYR A 164 12.16 -13.93 -10.73
CA TYR A 164 11.19 -14.80 -11.39
C TYR A 164 9.90 -14.85 -10.60
N THR A 165 8.81 -14.93 -11.36
CA THR A 165 7.48 -15.14 -10.84
C THR A 165 6.92 -16.43 -11.44
N LYS A 166 6.44 -17.34 -10.60
CA LYS A 166 5.60 -18.45 -11.05
C LYS A 166 4.15 -18.12 -10.74
N PHE A 167 3.32 -18.11 -11.78
CA PHE A 167 1.91 -17.84 -11.66
C PHE A 167 1.13 -18.68 -12.67
N ARG A 168 0.20 -19.53 -12.21
CA ARG A 168 -0.65 -20.40 -13.08
C ARG A 168 0.14 -21.20 -14.12
N ASN A 169 1.27 -21.79 -13.71
CA ASN A 169 2.21 -22.53 -14.57
C ASN A 169 2.94 -21.70 -15.64
N GLU A 170 2.79 -20.38 -15.67
CA GLU A 170 3.62 -19.49 -16.46
C GLU A 170 4.79 -18.99 -15.59
N LEU A 171 6.01 -19.06 -16.13
CA LEU A 171 7.19 -18.46 -15.53
C LEU A 171 7.47 -17.13 -16.22
N ILE A 172 7.35 -16.03 -15.46
CA ILE A 172 7.76 -14.71 -15.91
C ILE A 172 9.14 -14.44 -15.32
N PHE A 173 10.16 -14.40 -16.17
CA PHE A 173 11.55 -14.15 -15.79
C PHE A 173 12.01 -12.77 -16.26
N ARG A 174 12.71 -12.04 -15.39
CA ARG A 174 13.45 -10.82 -15.74
C ARG A 174 14.85 -10.85 -15.14
N TYR A 175 15.84 -10.53 -15.96
CA TYR A 175 17.23 -10.32 -15.56
C TYR A 175 17.57 -8.84 -15.72
N MET A 176 18.28 -8.26 -14.74
CA MET A 176 18.69 -6.85 -14.70
C MET A 176 20.15 -6.73 -14.28
#